data_AF-A0A150FRU6-F1
#
_entry.id   AF-A0A150FRU6-F1
#
_cell.length_a   1.000
_cell.length_b   1.000
_cell.length_c   1.000
_cell.angle_alpha   90.00
_cell.angle_beta   90.00
_cell.angle_gamma   90.00
#
_symmetry.space_group_name_H-M   'P 1'
#
loop_
_entity.id
_entity.type
_entity.pdbx_description
1 polymer ?
#
loop_
_entity_poly.entity_id
_entity_poly.type
_entity_poly.pdbx_seq_one_letter_code
_entity_poly.pdbx_strand_id
1 'polypeptide(L)'
;MSTDKIQQLKNTRKKQTKPKKNQVYYALVVLAIAIYIYATFLKNNAYYSRFWIIGLLIGFTLQRSRFCFSASFRDPVLVGSTSILKAIIIAFIISTIGFSVIQKQYVMNDINNIPGQIYPVGIHTFIGALLFGIGMVIAGGCASGILMRIGEGFMLQIFVLVGFIIGAMTAVVNFEFWDKTIISKSPQIYIPKYLGFPNASILQIIVLIILYIAISLYHNKNNIMKM
;
A
#
# COMPACT_ATOMS: atom_id res chain seq x y z
N MET A 1 -6.46 -44.10 22.41
CA MET A 1 -5.15 -43.55 22.00
C MET A 1 -4.19 -43.69 23.18
N SER A 2 -3.15 -44.52 23.08
CA SER A 2 -2.31 -44.88 24.26
C SER A 2 -1.58 -43.67 24.84
N THR A 3 -1.47 -43.61 26.16
CA THR A 3 -0.83 -42.55 26.95
C THR A 3 0.62 -42.30 26.50
N ASP A 4 1.32 -43.34 26.08
CA ASP A 4 2.69 -43.25 25.57
C ASP A 4 2.79 -42.47 24.26
N LYS A 5 1.79 -42.59 23.40
CA LYS A 5 1.73 -41.87 22.12
C LYS A 5 1.55 -40.36 22.34
N ILE A 6 0.80 -39.97 23.38
CA ILE A 6 0.64 -38.57 23.78
C ILE A 6 1.96 -38.02 24.35
N GLN A 7 2.66 -38.82 25.15
CA GLN A 7 3.97 -38.48 25.72
C GLN A 7 5.01 -38.26 24.60
N GLN A 8 5.04 -39.15 23.61
CA GLN A 8 5.91 -39.05 22.44
C GLN A 8 5.61 -37.80 21.62
N LEU A 9 4.33 -37.50 21.33
CA LEU A 9 3.94 -36.28 20.61
C LEU A 9 4.32 -34.99 21.35
N LYS A 10 4.22 -34.97 22.69
CA LYS A 10 4.67 -33.84 23.52
C LYS A 10 6.19 -33.66 23.46
N ASN A 11 6.95 -34.74 23.50
CA ASN A 11 8.41 -34.69 23.42
C ASN A 11 8.91 -34.25 22.04
N THR A 12 8.24 -34.70 20.96
CA THR A 12 8.55 -34.24 19.60
C THR A 12 8.24 -32.74 19.42
N ARG A 13 7.14 -32.24 19.99
CA ARG A 13 6.84 -30.79 20.01
C ARG A 13 7.86 -29.97 20.81
N LYS A 14 8.28 -30.45 22.00
CA LYS A 14 9.31 -29.79 22.81
C LYS A 14 10.69 -29.75 22.12
N LYS A 15 11.02 -30.76 21.32
CA LYS A 15 12.27 -30.79 20.53
C LYS A 15 12.23 -29.82 19.34
N GLN A 16 11.05 -29.47 18.85
CA GLN A 16 10.84 -28.51 17.76
C GLN A 16 10.80 -27.04 18.20
N THR A 17 10.61 -26.75 19.49
CA THR A 17 10.75 -25.39 20.03
C THR A 17 12.24 -25.06 20.13
N LYS A 18 12.84 -24.65 19.01
CA LYS A 18 14.18 -24.05 18.97
C LYS A 18 14.26 -22.91 20.00
N PRO A 19 15.38 -22.76 20.73
CA PRO A 19 15.54 -21.64 21.66
C PRO A 19 15.34 -20.33 20.88
N LYS A 20 14.43 -19.47 21.37
CA LYS A 20 14.22 -18.15 20.77
C LYS A 20 15.54 -17.38 20.90
N LYS A 21 16.28 -17.24 19.80
CA LYS A 21 17.45 -16.35 19.71
C LYS A 21 17.03 -14.96 20.20
N ASN A 22 17.95 -14.28 20.88
CA ASN A 22 17.69 -13.04 21.58
C ASN A 22 17.33 -11.90 20.60
N GLN A 23 16.05 -11.84 20.22
CA GLN A 23 15.52 -10.94 19.19
C GLN A 23 15.65 -9.46 19.57
N VAL A 24 15.77 -9.19 20.88
CA VAL A 24 16.00 -7.85 21.45
C VAL A 24 17.34 -7.26 20.97
N TYR A 25 18.38 -8.08 20.80
CA TYR A 25 19.67 -7.60 20.29
C TYR A 25 19.57 -7.10 18.85
N TYR A 26 18.91 -7.86 17.98
CA TYR A 26 18.68 -7.43 16.59
C TYR A 26 17.82 -6.17 16.50
N ALA A 27 16.81 -6.04 17.37
CA ALA A 27 15.99 -4.82 17.44
C ALA A 27 16.81 -3.59 17.85
N LEU A 28 17.69 -3.73 18.86
CA LEU A 28 18.59 -2.65 19.30
C LEU A 28 19.58 -2.23 18.22
N VAL A 29 20.16 -3.20 17.50
CA VAL A 29 21.09 -2.93 16.39
C VAL A 29 20.38 -2.17 15.26
N VAL A 30 19.19 -2.61 14.86
CA VAL A 30 18.40 -1.93 13.80
C VAL A 30 18.03 -0.51 14.23
N LEU A 31 17.63 -0.31 15.48
CA LEU A 31 17.26 1.00 16.01
C LEU A 31 18.48 1.94 16.09
N ALA A 32 19.64 1.44 16.48
CA ALA A 32 20.90 2.20 16.48
C ALA A 32 21.33 2.61 15.06
N ILE A 33 21.24 1.70 14.09
CA ILE A 33 21.50 2.00 12.68
C ILE A 33 20.53 3.07 12.17
N ALA A 34 19.26 2.95 12.52
CA ALA A 34 18.24 3.91 12.13
C ALA A 34 18.59 5.31 12.67
N ILE A 35 18.89 5.44 13.96
CA ILE A 35 19.29 6.72 14.58
C ILE A 35 20.58 7.28 13.96
N TYR A 36 21.55 6.43 13.62
CA TYR A 36 22.78 6.85 12.96
C TYR A 36 22.51 7.45 11.56
N ILE A 37 21.65 6.81 10.77
CA ILE A 37 21.23 7.31 9.46
C ILE A 37 20.47 8.64 9.61
N TYR A 38 19.61 8.75 10.62
CA TYR A 38 18.92 10.01 10.93
C TYR A 38 19.89 11.15 11.27
N ALA A 39 20.89 10.88 12.11
CA ALA A 39 21.91 11.85 12.52
C ALA A 39 22.80 12.31 11.35
N THR A 40 23.13 11.41 10.42
CA THR A 40 23.88 11.77 9.20
C THR A 40 23.04 12.62 8.24
N PHE A 41 21.75 12.33 8.08
CA PHE A 41 20.86 13.15 7.27
C PHE A 41 20.60 14.54 7.85
N LEU A 42 20.53 14.69 9.18
CA LEU A 42 20.44 15.99 9.85
C LEU A 42 21.62 16.91 9.51
N LYS A 43 22.83 16.35 9.40
CA LYS A 43 24.03 17.11 9.06
C LYS A 43 24.09 17.51 7.59
N ASN A 44 23.59 16.68 6.69
CA ASN A 44 23.70 16.93 5.26
C ASN A 44 22.60 17.87 4.76
N ASN A 45 21.33 17.63 5.11
CA ASN A 45 20.19 18.48 4.74
C ASN A 45 18.91 18.09 5.51
N ALA A 46 18.23 19.07 6.12
CA ALA A 46 17.01 18.86 6.91
C ALA A 46 15.82 18.28 6.12
N TYR A 47 15.86 18.34 4.79
CA TYR A 47 14.83 17.76 3.92
C TYR A 47 14.82 16.22 3.94
N TYR A 48 15.97 15.57 3.76
CA TYR A 48 16.05 14.10 3.73
C TYR A 48 15.69 13.47 5.08
N SER A 49 16.06 14.15 6.16
CA SER A 49 15.73 13.77 7.53
C SER A 49 14.21 13.63 7.75
N ARG A 50 13.41 14.58 7.25
CA ARG A 50 11.94 14.53 7.33
C ARG A 50 11.36 13.35 6.57
N PHE A 51 11.81 13.10 5.34
CA PHE A 51 11.34 11.96 4.55
C PHE A 51 11.68 10.61 5.19
N TRP A 52 12.84 10.54 5.84
CA TRP A 52 13.29 9.32 6.50
C TRP A 52 12.42 8.96 7.72
N ILE A 53 12.08 9.94 8.57
CA ILE A 53 11.13 9.72 9.68
C ILE A 53 9.75 9.30 9.15
N ILE A 54 9.25 10.00 8.13
CA ILE A 54 7.94 9.70 7.53
C ILE A 54 7.92 8.28 6.97
N GLY A 55 8.99 7.85 6.28
CA GLY A 55 9.12 6.50 5.76
C GLY A 55 9.09 5.42 6.85
N LEU A 56 9.77 5.64 7.98
CA LEU A 56 9.73 4.71 9.12
C LEU A 56 8.34 4.64 9.75
N LEU A 57 7.68 5.79 9.97
CA LEU A 57 6.34 5.84 10.55
C LEU A 57 5.32 5.15 9.65
N ILE A 58 5.40 5.38 8.33
CA ILE A 58 4.55 4.72 7.34
C ILE A 58 4.82 3.21 7.35
N GLY A 59 6.09 2.78 7.31
CA GLY A 59 6.46 1.36 7.35
C GLY A 59 5.93 0.64 8.59
N PHE A 60 6.09 1.25 9.77
CA PHE A 60 5.58 0.71 11.03
C PHE A 60 4.05 0.61 11.04
N THR A 61 3.36 1.68 10.60
CA THR A 61 1.90 1.72 10.51
C THR A 61 1.37 0.65 9.56
N LEU A 62 2.00 0.51 8.40
CA LEU A 62 1.69 -0.49 7.38
C LEU A 62 1.84 -1.91 7.96
N GLN A 63 2.96 -2.22 8.61
CA GLN A 63 3.18 -3.53 9.23
C GLN A 63 2.12 -3.85 10.30
N ARG A 64 1.80 -2.88 11.17
CA ARG A 64 0.83 -3.10 12.25
C ARG A 64 -0.61 -3.24 11.75
N SER A 65 -0.96 -2.50 10.70
CA SER A 65 -2.30 -2.52 10.10
C SER A 65 -2.51 -3.69 9.11
N ARG A 66 -1.45 -4.43 8.76
CA ARG A 66 -1.48 -5.49 7.73
C ARG A 66 -2.17 -5.02 6.44
N PHE A 67 -1.83 -3.82 6.01
CA PHE A 67 -2.53 -3.11 4.93
C PHE A 67 -2.26 -3.76 3.57
N CYS A 68 -3.28 -4.44 3.04
CA CYS A 68 -3.19 -5.14 1.76
C CYS A 68 -4.35 -4.77 0.84
N PHE A 69 -4.05 -4.07 -0.26
CA PHE A 69 -5.04 -3.73 -1.29
C PHE A 69 -5.70 -4.98 -1.90
N SER A 70 -4.98 -6.11 -2.00
CA SER A 70 -5.56 -7.36 -2.55
C SER A 70 -6.63 -7.93 -1.65
N ALA A 71 -6.30 -8.01 -0.36
CA ALA A 71 -7.20 -8.51 0.68
C ALA A 71 -8.45 -7.63 0.77
N SER A 72 -8.31 -6.32 0.59
CA SER A 72 -9.44 -5.39 0.59
C SER A 72 -10.53 -5.70 -0.44
N PHE A 73 -10.18 -6.22 -1.61
CA PHE A 73 -11.17 -6.60 -2.64
C PHE A 73 -11.61 -8.05 -2.51
N ARG A 74 -10.72 -8.93 -2.03
CA ARG A 74 -11.00 -10.37 -1.89
C ARG A 74 -11.82 -10.70 -0.64
N ASP A 75 -11.50 -10.10 0.50
CA ASP A 75 -12.07 -10.45 1.81
C ASP A 75 -13.57 -10.13 1.94
N PRO A 76 -14.11 -9.04 1.36
CA PRO A 76 -15.56 -8.83 1.33
C PRO A 76 -16.31 -9.91 0.55
N VAL A 77 -15.70 -10.47 -0.49
CA VAL A 77 -16.30 -11.47 -1.37
C VAL A 77 -16.19 -12.88 -0.79
N LEU A 78 -15.03 -13.24 -0.21
CA LEU A 78 -14.78 -14.58 0.32
C LEU A 78 -15.22 -14.76 1.79
N VAL A 79 -14.99 -13.76 2.63
CA VAL A 79 -15.11 -13.88 4.10
C VAL A 79 -16.22 -12.97 4.65
N GLY A 80 -16.72 -12.02 3.85
CA GLY A 80 -17.69 -11.00 4.30
C GLY A 80 -17.09 -9.92 5.20
N SER A 81 -15.78 -9.97 5.46
CA SER A 81 -15.07 -8.96 6.25
C SER A 81 -14.78 -7.74 5.40
N THR A 82 -15.27 -6.58 5.84
CA THR A 82 -15.05 -5.29 5.15
C THR A 82 -14.07 -4.38 5.88
N SER A 83 -13.44 -4.85 6.96
CA SER A 83 -12.63 -4.01 7.85
C SER A 83 -11.45 -3.37 7.13
N ILE A 84 -10.74 -4.13 6.29
CA ILE A 84 -9.61 -3.60 5.50
C ILE A 84 -10.11 -2.63 4.44
N LEU A 85 -11.21 -2.96 3.75
CA LEU A 85 -11.79 -2.09 2.72
C LEU A 85 -12.25 -0.74 3.27
N LYS A 86 -12.88 -0.72 4.44
CA LYS A 86 -13.24 0.52 5.14
C LYS A 86 -12.01 1.37 5.48
N ALA A 87 -10.94 0.73 5.95
CA ALA A 87 -9.69 1.43 6.27
C ALA A 87 -9.05 2.08 5.03
N ILE A 88 -9.10 1.42 3.86
CA ILE A 88 -8.59 1.97 2.60
C ILE A 88 -9.39 3.20 2.17
N ILE A 89 -10.73 3.15 2.27
CA ILE A 89 -11.58 4.28 1.89
C ILE A 89 -11.33 5.48 2.79
N ILE A 90 -11.21 5.26 4.10
CA ILE A 90 -10.87 6.33 5.05
C ILE A 90 -9.48 6.91 4.71
N ALA A 91 -8.50 6.06 4.40
CA ALA A 91 -7.17 6.52 3.97
C ALA A 91 -7.23 7.37 2.70
N PHE A 92 -8.07 7.00 1.72
CA PHE A 92 -8.29 7.82 0.53
C PHE A 92 -8.96 9.16 0.86
N ILE A 93 -9.96 9.21 1.75
CA ILE A 93 -10.58 10.47 2.18
C ILE A 93 -9.54 11.39 2.82
N ILE A 94 -8.75 10.88 3.76
CA ILE A 94 -7.69 11.66 4.44
C ILE A 94 -6.65 12.14 3.42
N SER A 95 -6.23 11.27 2.49
CA SER A 95 -5.29 11.61 1.43
C SER A 95 -5.86 12.71 0.52
N THR A 96 -7.11 12.61 0.09
CA THR A 96 -7.77 13.62 -0.75
C THR A 96 -7.83 14.97 -0.04
N ILE A 97 -8.19 15.00 1.25
CA ILE A 97 -8.19 16.23 2.05
C ILE A 97 -6.77 16.81 2.15
N GLY A 98 -5.77 15.97 2.46
CA GLY A 98 -4.38 16.38 2.57
C GLY A 98 -3.84 17.00 1.27
N PHE A 99 -4.06 16.33 0.14
CA PHE A 99 -3.68 16.86 -1.17
C PHE A 99 -4.45 18.13 -1.53
N SER A 100 -5.74 18.23 -1.18
CA SER A 100 -6.55 19.43 -1.43
C SER A 100 -6.03 20.66 -0.66
N VAL A 101 -5.65 20.48 0.61
CA VAL A 101 -5.04 21.55 1.43
C VAL A 101 -3.69 21.99 0.86
N ILE A 102 -2.82 21.02 0.56
CA ILE A 102 -1.50 21.29 -0.01
C ILE A 102 -1.64 22.04 -1.34
N GLN A 103 -2.51 21.57 -2.22
CA GLN A 103 -2.70 22.17 -3.54
C GLN A 103 -3.33 23.57 -3.45
N LYS A 104 -4.23 23.85 -2.50
CA LYS A 104 -4.71 25.21 -2.23
C LYS A 104 -3.56 26.15 -1.83
N GLN A 105 -2.61 25.67 -1.04
CA GLN A 105 -1.46 26.45 -0.59
C GLN A 105 -0.45 26.74 -1.73
N TYR A 106 -0.34 25.86 -2.72
CA TYR A 106 0.48 26.08 -3.92
C TYR A 106 -0.23 26.98 -4.96
N VAL A 107 -1.55 26.83 -5.14
CA VAL A 107 -2.35 27.66 -6.05
C VAL A 107 -2.30 29.16 -5.67
N MET A 108 -2.07 29.49 -4.39
CA MET A 108 -1.90 30.88 -3.94
C MET A 108 -0.52 31.48 -4.26
N ASN A 109 0.48 30.67 -4.58
CA ASN A 109 1.85 31.14 -4.86
C ASN A 109 2.21 31.10 -6.35
N ASP A 110 1.68 30.16 -7.14
CA ASP A 110 1.86 30.12 -8.59
C ASP A 110 0.83 29.18 -9.26
N ILE A 111 0.10 29.68 -10.27
CA ILE A 111 -1.00 28.93 -10.94
C ILE A 111 -0.44 27.90 -11.94
N ASN A 112 0.81 28.06 -12.39
CA ASN A 112 1.41 27.20 -13.43
C ASN A 112 2.13 25.96 -12.88
N ASN A 113 2.34 25.86 -11.56
CA ASN A 113 2.98 24.72 -10.90
C ASN A 113 1.97 23.98 -10.01
N ILE A 114 0.89 23.50 -10.62
CA ILE A 114 0.03 22.53 -9.95
C ILE A 114 0.81 21.21 -9.87
N PRO A 115 1.15 20.68 -8.68
CA PRO A 115 1.93 19.46 -8.52
C PRO A 115 1.08 18.19 -8.77
N GLY A 116 0.29 18.21 -9.83
CA GLY A 116 -0.50 17.09 -10.30
C GLY A 116 0.19 16.52 -11.53
N GLN A 117 0.88 15.39 -11.37
CA GLN A 117 1.41 14.65 -12.51
C GLN A 117 0.21 13.96 -13.19
N ILE A 118 -0.44 14.68 -14.10
CA ILE A 118 -1.65 14.23 -14.78
C ILE A 118 -1.24 13.32 -15.93
N TYR A 119 -1.41 12.03 -15.71
CA TYR A 119 -1.21 11.03 -16.75
C TYR A 119 -2.49 10.88 -17.59
N PRO A 120 -2.36 10.73 -18.93
CA PRO A 120 -3.50 10.41 -19.76
C PRO A 120 -4.09 9.07 -19.34
N VAL A 121 -5.42 9.03 -19.24
CA VAL A 121 -6.16 7.81 -18.95
C VAL A 121 -6.63 7.23 -20.27
N GLY A 122 -6.34 5.96 -20.52
CA GLY A 122 -6.70 5.32 -21.79
C GLY A 122 -6.75 3.81 -21.70
N ILE A 123 -6.87 3.16 -22.87
CA ILE A 123 -6.93 1.70 -22.98
C ILE A 123 -5.69 1.03 -22.36
N HIS A 124 -4.55 1.72 -22.41
CA HIS A 124 -3.28 1.28 -21.83
C HIS A 124 -3.37 1.15 -20.29
N THR A 125 -4.09 2.04 -19.61
CA THR A 125 -4.31 1.97 -18.16
C THR A 125 -5.15 0.76 -17.80
N PHE A 126 -6.17 0.44 -18.60
CA PHE A 126 -7.01 -0.73 -18.39
C PHE A 126 -6.22 -2.05 -18.56
N ILE A 127 -5.47 -2.17 -19.65
CA ILE A 127 -4.61 -3.33 -19.91
C ILE A 127 -3.55 -3.49 -18.81
N GLY A 128 -2.92 -2.38 -18.40
CA GLY A 128 -1.95 -2.36 -17.30
C GLY A 128 -2.57 -2.77 -15.97
N ALA A 129 -3.76 -2.27 -15.63
CA ALA A 129 -4.46 -2.65 -14.40
C ALA A 129 -4.84 -4.14 -14.38
N LEU A 130 -5.23 -4.70 -15.53
CA LEU A 130 -5.57 -6.11 -15.67
C LEU A 130 -4.32 -6.99 -15.49
N LEU A 131 -3.22 -6.68 -16.17
CA LEU A 131 -1.94 -7.37 -16.02
C LEU A 131 -1.40 -7.29 -14.59
N PHE A 132 -1.48 -6.11 -13.98
CA PHE A 132 -1.08 -5.89 -12.59
C PHE A 132 -1.94 -6.71 -11.62
N GLY A 133 -3.25 -6.78 -11.84
CA GLY A 133 -4.17 -7.61 -11.06
C GLY A 133 -3.83 -9.10 -11.14
N ILE A 134 -3.59 -9.62 -12.35
CA ILE A 134 -3.17 -11.02 -12.55
C ILE A 134 -1.85 -11.29 -11.82
N GLY A 135 -0.86 -10.39 -11.99
CA GLY A 135 0.44 -10.50 -11.31
C GLY A 135 0.30 -10.51 -9.79
N MET A 136 -0.58 -9.68 -9.24
CA MET A 136 -0.85 -9.58 -7.80
C MET A 136 -1.48 -10.85 -7.21
N VAL A 137 -2.29 -11.56 -7.99
CA VAL A 137 -2.85 -12.86 -7.59
C VAL A 137 -1.75 -13.94 -7.60
N ILE A 138 -0.93 -13.98 -8.65
CA ILE A 138 0.20 -14.94 -8.78
C ILE A 138 1.24 -14.72 -7.66
N ALA A 139 1.56 -13.46 -7.35
CA ALA A 139 2.48 -13.07 -6.30
C ALA A 139 1.95 -13.32 -4.87
N GLY A 140 0.66 -13.59 -4.71
CA GLY A 140 0.02 -13.81 -3.41
C GLY A 140 -0.03 -12.58 -2.51
N GLY A 141 0.03 -11.37 -3.08
CA GLY A 141 -0.01 -10.10 -2.36
C GLY A 141 0.23 -8.86 -3.24
N CYS A 142 -0.23 -7.70 -2.77
CA CYS A 142 0.12 -6.41 -3.40
C CYS A 142 1.54 -5.95 -3.03
N ALA A 143 2.06 -4.95 -3.74
CA ALA A 143 3.38 -4.37 -3.50
C ALA A 143 3.63 -4.01 -2.01
N SER A 144 2.70 -3.30 -1.36
CA SER A 144 2.84 -2.96 0.07
C SER A 144 2.92 -4.19 0.98
N GLY A 145 2.10 -5.21 0.70
CA GLY A 145 2.08 -6.47 1.44
C GLY A 145 3.34 -7.30 1.24
N ILE A 146 3.93 -7.27 0.03
CA ILE A 146 5.23 -7.89 -0.27
C ILE A 146 6.31 -7.26 0.62
N LEU A 147 6.41 -5.92 0.64
CA LEU A 147 7.41 -5.21 1.45
C LEU A 147 7.28 -5.51 2.95
N MET A 148 6.04 -5.53 3.48
CA MET A 148 5.81 -5.86 4.88
C MET A 148 6.22 -7.30 5.23
N ARG A 149 5.85 -8.29 4.40
CA ARG A 149 6.20 -9.70 4.64
C ARG A 149 7.70 -9.94 4.57
N ILE A 150 8.41 -9.22 3.70
CA ILE A 150 9.88 -9.22 3.67
C ILE A 150 10.43 -8.68 5.00
N GLY A 151 9.86 -7.59 5.50
CA GLY A 151 10.19 -7.04 6.82
C GLY A 151 9.90 -8.00 7.98
N GLU A 152 8.90 -8.88 7.85
CA GLU A 152 8.61 -9.95 8.82
C GLU A 152 9.51 -11.20 8.67
N GLY A 153 10.38 -11.25 7.66
CA GLY A 153 11.35 -12.33 7.44
C GLY A 153 10.87 -13.47 6.53
N PHE A 154 9.80 -13.27 5.75
CA PHE A 154 9.35 -14.25 4.76
C PHE A 154 10.28 -14.27 3.54
N MET A 155 11.23 -15.20 3.54
CA MET A 155 12.24 -15.34 2.49
C MET A 155 11.66 -15.59 1.08
N LEU A 156 10.51 -16.26 0.98
CA LEU A 156 9.86 -16.51 -0.31
C LEU A 156 9.45 -15.20 -1.01
N GLN A 157 9.14 -14.17 -0.23
CA GLN A 157 8.69 -12.88 -0.76
C GLN A 157 9.85 -12.06 -1.34
N ILE A 158 11.11 -12.38 -1.02
CA ILE A 158 12.30 -11.74 -1.61
C ILE A 158 12.34 -11.96 -3.13
N PHE A 159 12.01 -13.17 -3.59
CA PHE A 159 12.02 -13.51 -5.02
C PHE A 159 10.95 -12.73 -5.78
N VAL A 160 9.78 -12.54 -5.15
CA VAL A 160 8.70 -11.72 -5.69
C VAL A 160 9.13 -10.26 -5.81
N LEU A 161 9.84 -9.73 -4.80
CA LEU A 161 10.36 -8.35 -4.85
C LEU A 161 11.39 -8.17 -5.96
N VAL A 162 12.31 -9.13 -6.14
CA VAL A 162 13.29 -9.08 -7.24
C VAL A 162 12.58 -9.09 -8.59
N GLY A 163 11.60 -9.97 -8.79
CA GLY A 163 10.78 -10.00 -10.01
C GLY A 163 10.03 -8.69 -10.23
N PHE A 164 9.48 -8.09 -9.16
CA PHE A 164 8.82 -6.79 -9.21
C PHE A 164 9.76 -5.67 -9.63
N ILE A 165 10.99 -5.64 -9.10
CA ILE A 165 12.02 -4.65 -9.47
C ILE A 165 12.42 -4.80 -10.93
N ILE A 166 12.70 -6.03 -11.39
CA ILE A 166 13.07 -6.29 -12.79
C ILE A 166 11.93 -5.88 -13.73
N GLY A 167 10.69 -6.22 -13.39
CA GLY A 167 9.51 -5.83 -14.14
C GLY A 167 9.33 -4.32 -14.21
N ALA A 168 9.49 -3.62 -13.07
CA ALA A 168 9.41 -2.16 -13.01
C ALA A 168 10.51 -1.49 -13.83
N MET A 169 11.76 -1.98 -13.77
CA MET A 169 12.86 -1.44 -14.57
C MET A 169 12.62 -1.65 -16.07
N THR A 170 12.18 -2.83 -16.47
CA THR A 170 11.84 -3.13 -17.88
C THR A 170 10.70 -2.24 -18.37
N ALA A 171 9.70 -2.00 -17.52
CA ALA A 171 8.60 -1.10 -17.83
C ALA A 171 9.06 0.34 -18.05
N VAL A 172 10.01 0.84 -17.23
CA VAL A 172 10.58 2.19 -17.38
C VAL A 172 11.40 2.31 -18.66
N VAL A 173 12.23 1.32 -18.99
CA VAL A 173 13.03 1.33 -20.24
C VAL A 173 12.13 1.35 -21.48
N ASN A 174 11.06 0.56 -21.45
CA ASN A 174 10.13 0.48 -22.58
C ASN A 174 9.09 1.61 -22.58
N PHE A 175 9.07 2.45 -21.55
CA PHE A 175 8.05 3.49 -21.38
C PHE A 175 8.01 4.45 -22.57
N GLU A 176 9.16 4.86 -23.10
CA GLU A 176 9.24 5.78 -24.24
C GLU A 176 8.58 5.21 -25.51
N PHE A 177 8.69 3.90 -25.72
CA PHE A 177 8.05 3.20 -26.83
C PHE A 177 6.52 3.16 -26.67
N TRP A 178 6.04 2.79 -25.48
CA TRP A 178 4.62 2.78 -25.18
C TRP A 178 4.02 4.19 -25.19
N ASP A 179 4.81 5.19 -24.78
CA ASP A 179 4.38 6.57 -24.70
C ASP A 179 4.09 7.17 -26.08
N LYS A 180 5.05 7.02 -27.00
CA LYS A 180 4.94 7.46 -28.39
C LYS A 180 3.82 6.76 -29.16
N THR A 181 3.54 5.49 -28.84
CA THR A 181 2.63 4.66 -29.63
C THR A 181 1.18 4.76 -29.17
N ILE A 182 0.92 4.83 -27.86
CA ILE A 182 -0.42 4.66 -27.28
C ILE A 182 -0.81 5.77 -26.28
N ILE A 183 0.14 6.23 -25.46
CA ILE A 183 -0.16 7.11 -24.31
C ILE A 183 -0.36 8.56 -24.78
N SER A 184 0.49 9.07 -25.68
CA SER A 184 0.37 10.44 -26.22
C SER A 184 -0.88 10.68 -27.07
N LYS A 185 -1.51 9.63 -27.63
CA LYS A 185 -2.77 9.72 -28.38
C LYS A 185 -4.03 9.61 -27.51
N SER A 186 -3.88 9.24 -26.23
CA SER A 186 -5.02 9.04 -25.34
C SER A 186 -5.47 10.37 -24.71
N PRO A 187 -6.79 10.63 -24.60
CA PRO A 187 -7.29 11.89 -24.09
C PRO A 187 -6.90 12.08 -22.60
N GLN A 188 -6.28 13.22 -22.27
CA GLN A 188 -6.06 13.63 -20.89
C GLN A 188 -7.37 14.18 -20.31
N ILE A 189 -8.16 13.32 -19.69
CA ILE A 189 -9.40 13.72 -19.02
C ILE A 189 -9.05 14.25 -17.63
N TYR A 190 -8.81 15.56 -17.53
CA TYR A 190 -8.62 16.24 -16.25
C TYR A 190 -9.97 16.79 -15.75
N ILE A 191 -10.66 15.99 -14.92
CA ILE A 191 -11.95 16.35 -14.31
C ILE A 191 -11.92 17.74 -13.61
N PRO A 192 -10.83 18.16 -12.92
CA PRO A 192 -10.77 19.49 -12.31
C PRO A 192 -10.70 20.67 -13.30
N LYS A 193 -10.44 20.44 -14.60
CA LYS A 193 -10.47 21.50 -15.64
C LYS A 193 -11.88 22.02 -15.91
N TYR A 194 -12.89 21.15 -15.76
CA TYR A 194 -14.28 21.44 -16.12
C TYR A 194 -15.12 21.85 -14.92
N LEU A 195 -14.77 21.39 -13.72
CA LEU A 195 -15.57 21.58 -12.51
C LEU A 195 -14.98 22.58 -11.51
N GLY A 196 -13.71 22.95 -11.67
CA GLY A 196 -12.94 23.71 -10.68
C GLY A 196 -12.34 22.82 -9.60
N PHE A 197 -11.11 23.13 -9.20
CA PHE A 197 -10.33 22.36 -8.23
C PHE A 197 -11.02 22.09 -6.87
N PRO A 198 -11.73 23.05 -6.25
CA PRO A 198 -12.43 22.81 -4.98
C PRO A 198 -13.61 21.85 -5.16
N ASN A 199 -14.38 22.02 -6.23
CA ASN A 199 -15.60 21.25 -6.49
C ASN A 199 -15.26 19.79 -6.85
N ALA A 200 -14.18 19.56 -7.58
CA ALA A 200 -13.70 18.22 -7.90
C ALA A 200 -13.26 17.44 -6.64
N SER A 201 -12.59 18.13 -5.70
CA SER A 201 -12.19 17.53 -4.42
C SER A 201 -13.40 17.20 -3.54
N ILE A 202 -14.39 18.08 -3.49
CA ILE A 202 -15.64 17.87 -2.74
C ILE A 202 -16.44 16.71 -3.34
N LEU A 203 -16.58 16.66 -4.68
CA LEU A 203 -17.24 15.56 -5.37
C LEU A 203 -16.57 14.22 -5.07
N GLN A 204 -15.23 14.16 -5.10
CA GLN A 204 -14.47 12.96 -4.77
C GLN A 204 -14.73 12.48 -3.33
N ILE A 205 -14.75 13.42 -2.37
CA ILE A 205 -15.04 13.11 -0.97
C ILE A 205 -16.47 12.57 -0.83
N ILE A 206 -17.45 13.18 -1.50
CA ILE A 206 -18.85 12.72 -1.49
C ILE A 206 -18.95 11.29 -2.03
N VAL A 207 -18.31 11.00 -3.16
CA VAL A 207 -18.30 9.66 -3.75
C VAL A 207 -17.66 8.64 -2.80
N LEU A 208 -16.55 9.00 -2.15
CA LEU A 208 -15.90 8.14 -1.16
C LEU A 208 -16.78 7.89 0.08
N ILE A 209 -17.51 8.91 0.55
CA ILE A 209 -18.45 8.77 1.67
C ILE A 209 -19.63 7.86 1.28
N ILE A 210 -20.19 8.03 0.09
CA ILE A 210 -21.25 7.16 -0.43
C ILE A 210 -20.75 5.71 -0.50
N LEU A 211 -19.54 5.51 -1.02
CA LEU A 211 -18.93 4.18 -1.09
C LEU A 211 -18.71 3.58 0.31
N TYR A 212 -18.25 4.39 1.27
CA TYR A 212 -18.10 3.98 2.67
C TYR A 212 -19.44 3.54 3.27
N ILE A 213 -20.51 4.31 3.06
CA ILE A 213 -21.86 3.97 3.52
C ILE A 213 -22.33 2.68 2.87
N ALA A 214 -22.18 2.53 1.54
CA ALA A 214 -22.57 1.33 0.82
C ALA A 214 -21.88 0.07 1.36
N ILE A 215 -20.59 0.15 1.65
CA ILE A 215 -19.82 -0.95 2.23
C ILE A 215 -20.20 -1.19 3.69
N SER A 216 -20.55 -0.15 4.44
CA SER A 216 -21.06 -0.29 5.80
C SER A 216 -22.41 -1.01 5.83
N LEU A 217 -23.31 -0.69 4.88
CA LEU A 217 -24.59 -1.37 4.71
C LEU A 217 -24.39 -2.83 4.29
N TYR A 218 -23.49 -3.09 3.34
CA TYR A 218 -23.12 -4.45 2.92
C TYR A 218 -22.57 -5.26 4.10
N HIS A 219 -21.70 -4.66 4.90
CA HIS A 219 -21.16 -5.29 6.11
C HIS A 219 -22.23 -5.61 7.14
N ASN A 220 -23.20 -4.73 7.37
CA ASN A 220 -24.28 -4.98 8.32
C ASN A 220 -25.24 -6.08 7.82
N LYS A 221 -25.40 -6.23 6.50
CA LYS A 221 -26.25 -7.26 5.88
C LYS A 221 -25.59 -8.65 5.82
N ASN A 222 -24.28 -8.71 5.59
CA ASN A 222 -23.52 -9.95 5.43
C ASN A 222 -22.67 -10.34 6.66
N ASN A 223 -22.80 -9.64 7.79
CA ASN A 223 -22.05 -9.99 9.00
C ASN A 223 -22.58 -11.29 9.61
N ILE A 224 -21.85 -12.38 9.38
CA ILE A 224 -22.10 -13.71 9.94
C ILE A 224 -21.89 -13.74 11.48
N MET A 225 -21.31 -12.68 12.07
CA MET A 225 -21.13 -12.57 13.54
C MET A 225 -22.30 -11.91 14.29
N LYS A 226 -23.43 -11.64 13.62
CA LYS A 226 -24.72 -11.45 14.28
C LYS A 226 -25.49 -12.77 14.26
N MET A 227 -25.02 -13.74 15.02
CA MET A 227 -25.82 -14.89 15.48
C MET A 227 -25.56 -15.06 16.97
#